data_AF-A0A9P3EF05-F1
#
_entry.id   AF-A0A9P3EF05-F1
#
_cell.length_a   1.000
_cell.length_b   1.000
_cell.length_c   1.000
_cell.angle_alpha   90.00
_cell.angle_beta   90.00
_cell.angle_gamma   90.00
#
_symmetry.space_group_name_H-M   'P 1'
#
loop_
_entity.id
_entity.type
_entity.pdbx_description
1 polymer ?
#
loop_
_entity_poly.entity_id
_entity_poly.type
_entity_poly.pdbx_seq_one_letter_code
_entity_poly.pdbx_strand_id
1 'polypeptide(L)'
;MLREDEAFAIEYLSVALEEIDEDGGEDVFLTAIRRLIEARGGMGNLSKNTGLARPNLYRSIAAGGDPKLSTILKVLQALGVGMSKVVSHRADVGISLTPGNNTSPTITLPNSGITLTPQPLTDAQKEALKNAAANTPAVVYHPSTEVPATTEPMEAVDTWIGRSQSPDFPQKAAQHSNSTEALKTSYEAFKSTLASVYPDLARKKFGFTIEANGNLKATNSSGELSDADTQQLNTLLNASSGLKAAAATYRETAIDMVDADSPWSGSYLGRYNLTKENFASSLDLGALFIPKTSTPSKDQIDGMFFNQLAYKGELHTQETEAAMLAARAAKKAATEG
;
A
#
# COMPACT_ATOMS: atom_id res chain seq x y z
N MET A 1 4.32 4.58 -14.42
CA MET A 1 3.86 3.81 -13.25
C MET A 1 4.56 2.45 -13.16
N LEU A 2 4.13 1.35 -13.79
CA LEU A 2 4.80 0.03 -13.68
C LEU A 2 6.29 -0.03 -14.06
N ARG A 3 6.72 0.87 -14.96
CA ARG A 3 8.08 0.92 -15.51
C ARG A 3 9.12 1.46 -14.52
N GLU A 4 8.75 2.43 -13.68
CA GLU A 4 9.70 3.26 -12.93
C GLU A 4 9.46 3.21 -11.42
N ASP A 5 8.26 2.82 -11.00
CA ASP A 5 7.87 2.74 -9.59
C ASP A 5 7.89 1.28 -9.12
N GLU A 6 8.86 0.93 -8.28
CA GLU A 6 8.99 -0.41 -7.69
C GLU A 6 7.85 -0.72 -6.71
N ALA A 7 7.40 0.26 -5.93
CA ALA A 7 6.30 0.07 -4.98
C ALA A 7 4.99 -0.21 -5.72
N PHE A 8 4.71 0.53 -6.79
CA PHE A 8 3.55 0.28 -7.64
C PHE A 8 3.60 -1.08 -8.34
N ALA A 9 4.78 -1.53 -8.77
CA ALA A 9 4.94 -2.85 -9.39
C ALA A 9 4.75 -4.01 -8.39
N ILE A 10 5.21 -3.84 -7.15
CA ILE A 10 4.98 -4.80 -6.06
C ILE A 10 3.48 -4.89 -5.78
N GLU A 11 2.82 -3.75 -5.57
CA GLU A 11 1.39 -3.68 -5.25
C GLU A 11 0.52 -4.27 -6.37
N TYR A 12 0.84 -3.92 -7.61
CA TYR A 12 0.14 -4.47 -8.78
C TYR A 12 0.20 -6.01 -8.85
N LEU A 13 1.30 -6.60 -8.42
CA LEU A 13 1.45 -8.04 -8.34
C LEU A 13 0.81 -8.64 -7.08
N SER A 14 0.83 -7.93 -5.96
CA SER A 14 0.22 -8.35 -4.70
C SER A 14 -1.30 -8.46 -4.83
N VAL A 15 -1.97 -7.46 -5.42
CA VAL A 15 -3.42 -7.52 -5.69
C VAL A 15 -3.76 -8.69 -6.60
N ALA A 16 -2.97 -8.94 -7.64
CA ALA A 16 -3.19 -10.07 -8.54
C ALA A 16 -2.91 -11.43 -7.85
N LEU A 17 -2.12 -11.44 -6.79
CA LEU A 17 -1.82 -12.63 -5.99
C LEU A 17 -2.88 -12.89 -4.92
N GLU A 18 -3.57 -11.87 -4.42
CA GLU A 18 -4.69 -12.03 -3.47
C GLU A 18 -5.83 -12.84 -4.06
N GLU A 19 -6.09 -12.67 -5.36
CA GLU A 19 -7.13 -13.40 -6.10
C GLU A 19 -6.67 -14.81 -6.53
N ILE A 20 -5.44 -15.26 -6.19
CA ILE A 20 -4.88 -16.51 -6.74
C ILE A 20 -5.66 -17.78 -6.34
N ASP A 21 -6.29 -17.75 -5.16
CA ASP A 21 -7.09 -18.88 -4.64
C ASP A 21 -8.51 -18.93 -5.25
N GLU A 22 -8.90 -17.94 -6.07
CA GLU A 22 -10.17 -17.91 -6.78
C GLU A 22 -10.11 -18.63 -8.14
N ASP A 23 -11.27 -19.00 -8.69
CA ASP A 23 -11.35 -19.63 -10.02
C ASP A 23 -10.75 -18.71 -11.10
N GLY A 24 -9.64 -19.14 -11.71
CA GLY A 24 -8.91 -18.35 -12.70
C GLY A 24 -7.91 -17.35 -12.12
N GLY A 25 -7.73 -17.32 -10.80
CA GLY A 25 -6.77 -16.46 -10.10
C GLY A 25 -5.33 -16.61 -10.57
N GLU A 26 -4.89 -17.85 -10.84
CA GLU A 26 -3.57 -18.12 -11.42
C GLU A 26 -3.36 -17.39 -12.76
N ASP A 27 -4.37 -17.38 -13.63
CA ASP A 27 -4.31 -16.70 -14.93
C ASP A 27 -4.26 -15.17 -14.79
N VAL A 28 -4.96 -14.63 -13.79
CA VAL A 28 -4.93 -13.21 -13.42
C VAL A 28 -3.52 -12.82 -12.97
N PHE A 29 -2.91 -13.62 -12.10
CA PHE A 29 -1.55 -13.41 -11.62
C PHE A 29 -0.51 -13.47 -12.75
N LEU A 30 -0.59 -14.47 -13.63
CA LEU A 30 0.29 -14.58 -14.80
C LEU A 30 0.12 -13.42 -15.78
N THR A 31 -1.11 -12.93 -15.93
CA THR A 31 -1.42 -11.74 -16.74
C THR A 31 -0.81 -10.47 -16.14
N ALA A 32 -0.84 -10.32 -14.81
CA ALA A 32 -0.20 -9.20 -14.12
C ALA A 32 1.33 -9.22 -14.31
N ILE A 33 1.97 -10.38 -14.17
CA ILE A 33 3.41 -10.56 -14.45
C ILE A 33 3.73 -10.13 -15.89
N ARG A 34 2.94 -10.55 -16.88
CA ARG A 34 3.12 -10.14 -18.28
C ARG A 34 3.06 -8.64 -18.48
N ARG A 35 2.11 -7.96 -17.86
CA ARG A 35 1.98 -6.50 -17.97
C ARG A 35 3.17 -5.79 -17.35
N LEU A 36 3.71 -6.30 -16.23
CA LEU A 36 4.95 -5.79 -15.65
C LEU A 36 6.15 -5.99 -16.59
N ILE A 37 6.23 -7.15 -17.26
CA ILE A 37 7.29 -7.43 -18.24
C ILE A 37 7.24 -6.43 -19.39
N GLU A 38 6.07 -6.19 -19.98
CA GLU A 38 5.92 -5.22 -21.07
C GLU A 38 6.31 -3.81 -20.61
N ALA A 39 5.88 -3.41 -19.41
CA ALA A 39 6.25 -2.11 -18.84
C ALA A 39 7.76 -1.94 -18.63
N ARG A 40 8.48 -3.02 -18.27
CA ARG A 40 9.94 -3.01 -18.00
C ARG A 40 10.79 -3.38 -19.21
N GLY A 41 10.26 -3.20 -20.42
CA GLY A 41 11.01 -3.33 -21.67
C GLY A 41 10.77 -4.64 -22.44
N GLY A 42 9.73 -5.39 -22.07
CA GLY A 42 9.20 -6.52 -22.84
C GLY A 42 10.00 -7.81 -22.75
N MET A 43 9.40 -8.86 -23.31
CA MET A 43 9.94 -10.24 -23.34
C MET A 43 11.34 -10.34 -23.96
N GLY A 44 11.63 -9.43 -24.90
CA GLY A 44 12.92 -9.36 -25.56
C GLY A 44 14.08 -9.06 -24.61
N ASN A 45 13.87 -8.14 -23.67
CA ASN A 45 14.83 -7.76 -22.64
C ASN A 45 14.81 -8.76 -21.48
N LEU A 46 13.63 -9.23 -21.06
CA LEU A 46 13.52 -10.27 -20.02
C LEU A 46 14.31 -11.53 -20.37
N SER A 47 14.22 -12.01 -21.62
CA SER A 47 14.94 -13.20 -22.09
C SER A 47 16.46 -13.02 -22.01
N LYS A 48 16.98 -11.82 -22.32
CA LYS A 48 18.42 -11.52 -22.20
C LYS A 48 18.87 -11.52 -20.75
N ASN A 49 18.06 -10.95 -19.84
CA ASN A 49 18.41 -10.82 -18.43
C ASN A 49 18.28 -12.14 -17.64
N THR A 50 17.36 -13.02 -18.04
CA THR A 50 17.08 -14.29 -17.36
C THR A 50 17.80 -15.50 -17.97
N GLY A 51 18.29 -15.39 -19.20
CA GLY A 51 18.82 -16.52 -19.98
C GLY A 51 17.74 -17.51 -20.45
N LEU A 52 16.45 -17.20 -20.27
CA LEU A 52 15.34 -18.06 -20.69
C LEU A 52 14.97 -17.78 -22.15
N ALA A 53 14.69 -18.85 -22.90
CA ALA A 53 14.29 -18.73 -24.31
C ALA A 53 12.91 -18.06 -24.45
N ARG A 54 12.79 -17.06 -25.33
CA ARG A 54 11.55 -16.30 -25.57
C ARG A 54 10.33 -17.18 -25.83
N PRO A 55 10.38 -18.23 -26.68
CA PRO A 55 9.21 -19.08 -26.92
C PRO A 55 8.72 -19.81 -25.66
N ASN A 56 9.64 -20.16 -24.77
CA ASN A 56 9.30 -20.81 -23.49
C ASN A 56 8.71 -19.81 -22.50
N LEU A 57 9.23 -18.58 -22.45
CA LEU A 57 8.62 -17.50 -21.67
C LEU A 57 7.19 -17.23 -22.15
N TYR A 58 6.99 -16.98 -23.45
CA TYR A 58 5.65 -16.71 -23.98
C TYR A 58 4.63 -17.80 -23.64
N ARG A 59 5.03 -19.08 -23.66
CA ARG A 59 4.13 -20.19 -23.32
C ARG A 59 3.90 -20.34 -21.82
N SER A 60 4.98 -20.24 -21.03
CA SER A 60 4.94 -20.56 -19.60
C SER A 60 4.20 -19.52 -18.76
N ILE A 61 4.31 -18.23 -19.10
CA ILE A 61 3.60 -17.16 -18.37
C ILE A 61 2.31 -16.73 -19.06
N ALA A 62 1.70 -17.61 -19.86
CA ALA A 62 0.39 -17.38 -20.47
C ALA A 62 -0.77 -17.59 -19.52
N ALA A 63 -1.93 -17.00 -19.83
CA ALA A 63 -3.19 -17.51 -19.31
C ALA A 63 -3.33 -18.98 -19.78
N GLY A 64 -3.61 -19.88 -18.84
CA GLY A 64 -3.53 -21.33 -18.99
C GLY A 64 -2.11 -21.91 -19.03
N GLY A 65 -1.09 -21.10 -18.72
CA GLY A 65 0.29 -21.54 -18.63
C GLY A 65 0.60 -22.13 -17.26
N ASP A 66 1.55 -23.07 -17.20
CA ASP A 66 2.03 -23.70 -15.97
C ASP A 66 3.54 -23.44 -15.79
N PRO A 67 3.94 -22.24 -15.34
CA PRO A 67 5.33 -21.94 -15.09
C PRO A 67 5.76 -22.56 -13.77
N LYS A 68 6.87 -23.30 -13.79
CA LYS A 68 7.53 -23.73 -12.55
C LYS A 68 7.79 -22.53 -11.64
N LEU A 69 7.70 -22.72 -10.32
CA LEU A 69 8.02 -21.68 -9.34
C LEU A 69 9.40 -21.04 -9.58
N SER A 70 10.40 -21.84 -9.96
CA SER A 70 11.75 -21.33 -10.30
C SER A 70 11.77 -20.39 -11.52
N THR A 71 10.82 -20.54 -12.45
CA THR A 71 10.63 -19.62 -13.57
C THR A 71 10.01 -18.31 -13.10
N ILE A 72 8.95 -18.36 -12.27
CA ILE A 72 8.33 -17.16 -11.68
C ILE A 72 9.36 -16.35 -10.91
N LEU A 73 10.13 -17.00 -10.03
CA LEU A 73 11.15 -16.33 -9.21
C LEU A 73 12.24 -15.65 -10.06
N LYS A 74 12.74 -16.32 -11.10
CA LYS A 74 13.72 -15.74 -12.03
C LYS A 74 13.17 -14.54 -12.79
N VAL A 75 11.91 -14.62 -13.23
CA VAL A 75 11.24 -13.54 -13.95
C VAL A 75 11.07 -12.33 -13.04
N LEU A 76 10.51 -12.50 -11.85
CA LEU A 76 10.33 -11.41 -10.89
C LEU A 76 11.67 -10.77 -10.49
N GLN A 77 12.69 -11.58 -10.20
CA GLN A 77 14.02 -11.09 -9.86
C GLN A 77 14.64 -10.27 -11.00
N ALA A 78 14.51 -10.72 -12.26
CA ALA A 78 15.00 -9.98 -13.42
C ALA A 78 14.19 -8.71 -13.70
N LEU A 79 12.96 -8.64 -13.19
CA LEU A 79 12.14 -7.43 -13.18
C LEU A 79 12.45 -6.57 -11.96
N GLY A 80 13.36 -6.92 -11.06
CA GLY A 80 13.69 -6.14 -9.86
C GLY A 80 12.66 -6.23 -8.75
N VAL A 81 11.81 -7.26 -8.75
CA VAL A 81 10.77 -7.51 -7.72
C VAL A 81 11.08 -8.83 -7.03
N GLY A 82 11.08 -8.84 -5.69
CA GLY A 82 11.23 -10.07 -4.91
C GLY A 82 9.88 -10.71 -4.61
N MET A 83 9.70 -12.03 -4.82
CA MET A 83 8.46 -12.72 -4.48
C MET A 83 8.06 -12.56 -3.01
N SER A 84 9.03 -12.48 -2.09
CA SER A 84 8.78 -12.18 -0.68
C SER A 84 8.16 -10.81 -0.44
N LYS A 85 8.42 -9.83 -1.33
CA LYS A 85 7.78 -8.51 -1.30
C LYS A 85 6.34 -8.56 -1.85
N VAL A 86 6.07 -9.48 -2.78
CA VAL A 86 4.73 -9.69 -3.36
C VAL A 86 3.79 -10.39 -2.37
N VAL A 87 4.31 -11.25 -1.50
CA VAL A 87 3.54 -12.09 -0.54
C VAL A 87 3.47 -11.48 0.88
N SER A 88 3.70 -10.18 1.06
CA SER A 88 3.69 -9.60 2.41
C SER A 88 2.26 -9.42 2.96
N HIS A 89 1.61 -10.51 3.35
CA HIS A 89 0.52 -10.56 4.32
C HIS A 89 0.55 -11.84 5.18
N ARG A 90 0.25 -11.66 6.48
CA ARG A 90 0.31 -12.58 7.64
C ARG A 90 1.70 -12.86 8.24
N ALA A 91 2.18 -11.92 9.05
CA ALA A 91 2.89 -12.26 10.27
C ALA A 91 1.90 -12.18 11.45
N ASP A 92 1.06 -13.21 11.61
CA ASP A 92 0.44 -13.51 12.89
C ASP A 92 1.59 -13.86 13.87
N VAL A 93 2.13 -12.87 14.59
CA VAL A 93 2.98 -13.12 15.75
C VAL A 93 2.12 -12.89 16.99
N GLY A 94 1.59 -13.98 17.53
CA GLY A 94 1.03 -13.98 18.87
C GLY A 94 2.11 -13.60 19.88
N ILE A 95 2.09 -12.36 20.35
CA ILE A 95 2.89 -11.94 21.50
C ILE A 95 1.95 -11.91 22.71
N SER A 96 2.08 -12.92 23.57
CA SER A 96 1.52 -12.90 24.92
C SER A 96 2.31 -11.88 25.74
N LEU A 97 1.68 -10.75 26.07
CA LEU A 97 2.25 -9.73 26.95
C LEU A 97 1.73 -9.98 28.37
N THR A 98 2.62 -10.37 29.28
CA THR A 98 2.40 -10.15 30.71
C THR A 98 2.89 -8.74 31.07
N PRO A 99 2.18 -7.97 31.92
CA PRO A 99 2.57 -6.59 32.21
C PRO A 99 3.66 -6.58 33.29
N GLY A 100 4.84 -6.05 32.98
CA GLY A 100 5.88 -5.83 33.99
C GLY A 100 7.18 -5.21 33.49
N ASN A 101 7.36 -3.94 33.82
CA ASN A 101 8.60 -3.15 33.93
C ASN A 101 9.24 -2.49 32.71
N ASN A 102 9.49 -1.20 32.92
CA ASN A 102 10.19 -0.24 32.07
C ASN A 102 11.69 -0.54 31.98
N THR A 103 12.16 -0.98 30.80
CA THR A 103 13.51 -0.72 30.27
C THR A 103 13.46 -0.91 28.75
N SER A 104 14.20 -0.07 28.02
CA SER A 104 14.27 0.08 26.55
C SER A 104 13.99 -1.17 25.71
N PRO A 105 13.25 -1.08 24.57
CA PRO A 105 12.98 -2.24 23.74
C PRO A 105 14.25 -2.70 23.02
N THR A 106 14.75 -3.88 23.39
CA THR A 106 15.72 -4.63 22.60
C THR A 106 15.01 -5.23 21.40
N ILE A 107 15.41 -4.86 20.19
CA ILE A 107 14.99 -5.51 18.95
C ILE A 107 15.82 -6.79 18.78
N THR A 108 15.15 -7.95 18.76
CA THR A 108 15.77 -9.23 18.38
C THR A 108 15.32 -9.59 16.97
N LEU A 109 16.26 -9.66 16.03
CA LEU A 109 16.00 -10.18 14.67
C LEU A 109 15.88 -11.71 14.71
N PRO A 110 14.91 -12.33 13.99
CA PRO A 110 14.82 -13.78 13.91
C PRO A 110 15.76 -14.33 12.82
N ASN A 111 16.25 -15.54 13.07
CA ASN A 111 17.05 -16.42 12.21
C ASN A 111 18.57 -16.21 12.16
N SER A 112 19.25 -16.83 13.12
CA SER A 112 20.17 -17.94 12.85
C SER A 112 20.32 -18.72 14.15
N GLY A 113 19.86 -19.97 14.21
CA GLY A 113 20.07 -20.87 15.36
C GLY A 113 21.54 -21.30 15.55
N ILE A 114 22.49 -20.38 15.35
CA ILE A 114 23.91 -20.60 15.55
C ILE A 114 24.31 -19.82 16.80
N THR A 115 24.46 -20.53 17.91
CA THR A 115 25.16 -20.01 19.08
C THR A 115 26.65 -20.02 18.77
N LEU A 116 27.21 -18.88 18.35
CA LEU A 116 28.67 -18.71 18.32
C LEU A 116 29.13 -18.49 19.77
N THR A 117 29.72 -19.53 20.36
CA THR A 117 30.47 -19.37 21.61
C THR A 117 31.85 -18.82 21.23
N PRO A 118 32.29 -17.68 21.80
CA PRO A 118 33.66 -17.21 21.60
C PRO A 118 34.63 -18.24 22.19
N GLN A 119 35.30 -18.99 21.32
CA GLN A 119 36.41 -19.85 21.72
C GLN A 119 37.63 -18.95 22.00
N PRO A 120 38.28 -19.08 23.17
CA PRO A 120 39.57 -18.41 23.38
C PRO A 120 40.57 -18.87 22.32
N LEU A 121 41.34 -17.93 21.77
CA LEU A 121 42.41 -18.22 20.82
C LEU A 121 43.32 -19.31 21.39
N THR A 122 43.52 -20.38 20.62
CA THR A 122 44.49 -21.42 20.98
C THR A 122 45.89 -20.81 20.94
N ASP A 123 46.84 -21.39 21.68
CA ASP A 123 48.20 -20.86 21.72
C ASP A 123 48.87 -20.87 20.33
N ALA A 124 48.46 -21.81 19.45
CA ALA A 124 48.86 -21.82 18.05
C ALA A 124 48.33 -20.60 17.25
N GLN A 125 47.12 -20.13 17.55
CA GLN A 125 46.53 -18.94 16.89
C GLN A 125 47.15 -17.63 17.41
N LYS A 126 47.52 -17.58 18.69
CA LYS A 126 48.29 -16.44 19.24
C LYS A 126 49.69 -16.36 18.65
N GLU A 127 50.34 -17.51 18.45
CA GLU A 127 51.67 -17.60 17.82
C GLU A 127 51.61 -17.19 16.34
N ALA A 128 50.56 -17.60 15.61
CA ALA A 128 50.34 -17.19 14.22
C ALA A 128 50.14 -15.66 14.08
N LEU A 129 49.44 -15.03 15.03
CA LEU A 129 49.24 -13.57 15.03
C LEU A 129 50.54 -12.81 15.33
N LYS A 130 51.39 -13.33 16.23
CA LYS A 130 52.73 -12.78 16.49
C LYS A 130 53.64 -12.89 15.27
N ASN A 131 53.58 -14.01 14.54
CA ASN A 131 54.39 -14.23 13.34
C ASN A 131 53.92 -13.38 12.14
N ALA A 132 52.64 -13.05 12.07
CA ALA A 132 52.09 -12.14 11.05
C ALA A 132 52.53 -10.68 11.26
N ALA A 133 52.68 -10.25 12.52
CA ALA A 133 53.16 -8.92 12.89
C ALA A 133 54.68 -8.75 12.64
N ALA A 134 55.45 -9.83 12.57
CA ALA A 134 56.90 -9.80 12.36
C ALA A 134 57.31 -9.69 10.87
N ASN A 135 56.40 -9.93 9.93
CA ASN A 135 56.71 -10.05 8.48
C ASN A 135 55.97 -9.07 7.56
N THR A 136 55.45 -7.95 8.08
CA THR A 136 54.89 -6.88 7.24
C THR A 136 55.91 -5.75 7.08
N PRO A 137 56.32 -5.37 5.85
CA PRO A 137 57.27 -4.27 5.65
C PRO A 137 56.65 -2.94 6.07
N ALA A 138 57.45 -2.12 6.75
CA ALA A 138 57.07 -0.82 7.29
C ALA A 138 56.57 0.13 6.19
N VAL A 139 55.31 0.57 6.31
CA VAL A 139 54.79 1.70 5.53
C VAL A 139 55.25 2.99 6.21
N VAL A 140 55.98 3.81 5.47
CA VAL A 140 56.45 5.13 5.89
C VAL A 140 55.25 6.06 6.11
N TYR A 141 55.09 6.56 7.32
CA TYR A 141 54.10 7.59 7.66
C TYR A 141 54.59 8.94 7.12
N HIS A 142 53.81 9.56 6.22
CA HIS A 142 53.89 11.00 5.99
C HIS A 142 52.95 11.69 6.99
N PRO A 143 53.40 12.70 7.76
CA PRO A 143 52.51 13.45 8.63
C PRO A 143 51.64 14.36 7.76
N SER A 144 50.41 13.93 7.48
CA SER A 144 49.38 14.86 7.02
C SER A 144 49.01 15.77 8.19
N THR A 145 49.12 17.06 7.93
CA THR A 145 48.73 18.22 8.73
C THR A 145 47.57 17.94 9.70
N GLU A 146 47.72 18.36 10.96
CA GLU A 146 46.61 18.40 11.92
C GLU A 146 45.43 19.18 11.32
N VAL A 147 44.36 18.46 11.00
CA VAL A 147 43.07 19.07 10.67
C VAL A 147 42.51 19.64 11.98
N PRO A 148 42.08 20.92 12.03
CA PRO A 148 41.44 21.44 13.23
C PRO A 148 40.25 20.57 13.58
N ALA A 149 40.20 20.08 14.82
CA ALA A 149 39.04 19.41 15.36
C ALA A 149 37.90 20.42 15.58
N THR A 150 37.26 20.88 14.50
CA THR A 150 35.87 21.31 14.57
C THR A 150 35.03 20.04 14.53
N THR A 151 34.83 19.43 15.70
CA THR A 151 33.65 18.60 15.90
C THR A 151 32.46 19.55 15.85
N GLU A 152 31.94 19.81 14.65
CA GLU A 152 30.55 20.24 14.56
C GLU A 152 29.73 19.20 15.34
N PRO A 153 28.87 19.62 16.28
CA PRO A 153 28.03 18.66 16.98
C PRO A 153 27.30 17.86 15.92
N MET A 154 27.30 16.53 16.05
CA MET A 154 26.46 15.69 15.21
C MET A 154 25.02 16.18 15.37
N GLU A 155 24.51 16.91 14.38
CA GLU A 155 23.08 17.17 14.31
C GLU A 155 22.43 15.82 14.08
N ALA A 156 21.70 15.34 15.09
CA ALA A 156 20.77 14.24 14.90
C ALA A 156 19.74 14.72 13.88
N VAL A 157 19.93 14.32 12.62
CA VAL A 157 18.87 14.47 11.62
C VAL A 157 17.83 13.42 12.00
N ASP A 158 16.86 13.83 12.82
CA ASP A 158 15.65 13.06 13.10
C ASP A 158 14.90 12.88 11.78
N THR A 159 15.32 11.85 11.03
CA THR A 159 14.67 11.46 9.80
C THR A 159 13.34 10.85 10.21
N TRP A 160 12.25 11.60 10.02
CA TRP A 160 10.91 11.10 10.28
C TRP A 160 10.68 9.85 9.42
N ILE A 161 10.74 8.69 10.08
CA ILE A 161 10.47 7.42 9.44
C ILE A 161 8.95 7.28 9.25
N GLY A 162 8.09 7.92 10.03
CA GLY A 162 6.63 7.72 9.95
C GLY A 162 6.14 6.53 10.77
N ARG A 163 4.83 6.47 11.03
CA ARG A 163 4.25 5.54 12.01
C ARG A 163 4.29 4.06 11.63
N SER A 164 4.31 3.19 12.65
CA SER A 164 4.00 1.77 12.50
C SER A 164 2.50 1.52 12.30
N GLN A 165 2.14 0.38 11.71
CA GLN A 165 0.74 0.00 11.54
C GLN A 165 0.13 -0.27 12.92
N SER A 166 -1.08 0.23 13.14
CA SER A 166 -1.77 0.06 14.41
C SER A 166 -2.23 -1.40 14.58
N PRO A 167 -2.16 -1.99 15.79
CA PRO A 167 -2.62 -3.36 16.05
C PRO A 167 -4.11 -3.58 15.74
N ASP A 168 -4.93 -2.53 15.74
CA ASP A 168 -6.36 -2.59 15.43
C ASP A 168 -6.68 -2.45 13.93
N PHE A 169 -5.67 -2.28 13.06
CA PHE A 169 -5.85 -2.17 11.61
C PHE A 169 -6.72 -3.28 11.01
N PRO A 170 -6.53 -4.59 11.34
CA PRO A 170 -7.39 -5.64 10.79
C PRO A 170 -8.88 -5.45 11.12
N GLN A 171 -9.18 -4.96 12.33
CA GLN A 171 -10.55 -4.64 12.72
C GLN A 171 -11.08 -3.44 11.94
N LYS A 172 -10.28 -2.39 11.74
CA LYS A 172 -10.66 -1.22 10.94
C LYS A 172 -10.88 -1.57 9.48
N ALA A 173 -10.03 -2.39 8.90
CA ALA A 173 -10.18 -2.89 7.52
C ALA A 173 -11.47 -3.72 7.36
N ALA A 174 -11.78 -4.60 8.31
CA ALA A 174 -13.04 -5.35 8.30
C ALA A 174 -14.27 -4.45 8.45
N GLN A 175 -14.21 -3.45 9.32
CA GLN A 175 -15.27 -2.43 9.46
C GLN A 175 -15.46 -1.62 8.18
N HIS A 176 -14.36 -1.24 7.54
CA HIS A 176 -14.40 -0.54 6.27
C HIS A 176 -15.03 -1.41 5.17
N SER A 177 -14.61 -2.68 5.04
CA SER A 177 -15.21 -3.63 4.11
C SER A 177 -16.73 -3.76 4.27
N ASN A 178 -17.21 -3.92 5.51
CA ASN A 178 -18.65 -3.95 5.79
C ASN A 178 -19.37 -2.67 5.38
N SER A 179 -18.76 -1.50 5.62
CA SER A 179 -19.33 -0.22 5.21
C SER A 179 -19.32 -0.02 3.69
N THR A 180 -18.36 -0.59 2.97
CA THR A 180 -18.29 -0.59 1.50
C THR A 180 -19.49 -1.34 0.92
N GLU A 181 -19.82 -2.52 1.44
CA GLU A 181 -20.99 -3.29 0.99
C GLU A 181 -22.31 -2.59 1.31
N ALA A 182 -22.42 -1.95 2.49
CA ALA A 182 -23.60 -1.15 2.84
C ALA A 182 -23.78 0.07 1.94
N LEU A 183 -22.67 0.74 1.59
CA LEU A 183 -22.67 1.87 0.65
C LEU A 183 -23.06 1.41 -0.76
N LYS A 184 -22.47 0.32 -1.25
CA LYS A 184 -22.80 -0.28 -2.54
C LYS A 184 -24.30 -0.57 -2.65
N THR A 185 -24.84 -1.29 -1.66
CA THR A 185 -26.26 -1.65 -1.60
C THR A 185 -27.16 -0.40 -1.64
N SER A 186 -26.82 0.62 -0.86
CA SER A 186 -27.59 1.88 -0.83
C SER A 186 -27.49 2.66 -2.14
N TYR A 187 -26.33 2.63 -2.80
CA TYR A 187 -26.11 3.30 -4.08
C TYR A 187 -26.84 2.60 -5.23
N GLU A 188 -26.85 1.27 -5.26
CA GLU A 188 -27.63 0.49 -6.23
C GLU A 188 -29.14 0.75 -6.08
N ALA A 189 -29.65 0.82 -4.84
CA ALA A 189 -31.04 1.19 -4.57
C ALA A 189 -31.37 2.62 -5.05
N PHE A 190 -30.46 3.56 -4.84
CA PHE A 190 -30.57 4.92 -5.38
C PHE A 190 -30.59 4.93 -6.92
N LYS A 191 -29.65 4.23 -7.57
CA LYS A 191 -29.56 4.13 -9.04
C LYS A 191 -30.82 3.50 -9.64
N SER A 192 -31.39 2.48 -9.00
CA SER A 192 -32.65 1.86 -9.40
C SER A 192 -33.82 2.85 -9.37
N THR A 193 -33.94 3.60 -8.26
CA THR A 193 -34.96 4.66 -8.13
C THR A 193 -34.76 5.77 -9.16
N LEU A 194 -33.51 6.19 -9.37
CA LEU A 194 -33.16 7.21 -10.35
C LEU A 194 -33.52 6.77 -11.77
N ALA A 195 -33.27 5.52 -12.14
CA ALA A 195 -33.63 4.97 -13.44
C ALA A 195 -35.15 4.94 -13.67
N SER A 196 -35.93 4.70 -12.62
CA SER A 196 -37.39 4.69 -12.69
C SER A 196 -38.01 6.08 -12.80
N VAL A 197 -37.45 7.07 -12.09
CA VAL A 197 -38.08 8.41 -11.96
C VAL A 197 -37.44 9.45 -12.89
N TYR A 198 -36.13 9.35 -13.13
CA TYR A 198 -35.35 10.29 -13.94
C TYR A 198 -34.46 9.52 -14.95
N PRO A 199 -35.05 8.83 -15.94
CA PRO A 199 -34.30 7.94 -16.84
C PRO A 199 -33.21 8.65 -17.64
N ASP A 200 -33.40 9.92 -18.01
CA ASP A 200 -32.39 10.69 -18.75
C ASP A 200 -31.17 11.01 -17.88
N LEU A 201 -31.38 11.29 -16.60
CA LEU A 201 -30.32 11.54 -15.64
C LEU A 201 -29.60 10.24 -15.25
N ALA A 202 -30.33 9.12 -15.19
CA ALA A 202 -29.78 7.81 -14.88
C ALA A 202 -28.83 7.27 -15.96
N ARG A 203 -29.06 7.63 -17.23
CA ARG A 203 -28.23 7.25 -18.40
C ARG A 203 -26.90 7.99 -18.45
N LYS A 204 -26.79 9.17 -17.85
CA LYS A 204 -25.55 9.96 -17.81
C LYS A 204 -24.54 9.31 -16.87
N LYS A 205 -23.27 9.38 -17.22
CA LYS A 205 -22.17 8.96 -16.35
C LYS A 205 -21.92 10.03 -15.30
N PHE A 206 -22.12 9.69 -14.04
CA PHE A 206 -21.80 10.53 -12.90
C PHE A 206 -21.29 9.69 -11.74
N GLY A 207 -20.55 10.33 -10.85
CA GLY A 207 -20.22 9.78 -9.54
C GLY A 207 -20.80 10.64 -8.43
N PHE A 208 -20.37 10.40 -7.20
CA PHE A 208 -20.74 11.25 -6.08
C PHE A 208 -19.71 11.15 -4.97
N THR A 209 -19.73 12.10 -4.05
CA THR A 209 -18.90 12.09 -2.85
C THR A 209 -19.68 12.64 -1.66
N ILE A 210 -19.07 12.64 -0.49
CA ILE A 210 -19.60 13.24 0.74
C ILE A 210 -18.70 14.38 1.23
N GLU A 211 -19.31 15.55 1.40
CA GLU A 211 -18.64 16.74 1.93
C GLU A 211 -18.47 16.65 3.45
N ALA A 212 -17.58 17.47 4.03
CA ALA A 212 -17.29 17.47 5.47
C ALA A 212 -18.58 17.62 6.32
N ASN A 213 -19.50 18.47 5.88
CA ASN A 213 -20.82 18.72 6.49
C ASN A 213 -21.79 17.51 6.41
N GLY A 214 -21.40 16.43 5.73
CA GLY A 214 -22.17 15.21 5.57
C GLY A 214 -23.14 15.22 4.39
N ASN A 215 -23.21 16.31 3.61
CA ASN A 215 -24.01 16.36 2.39
C ASN A 215 -23.35 15.60 1.25
N LEU A 216 -24.17 14.97 0.42
CA LEU A 216 -23.71 14.32 -0.78
C LEU A 216 -23.62 15.31 -1.93
N LYS A 217 -22.63 15.12 -2.79
CA LYS A 217 -22.39 15.95 -3.96
C LYS A 217 -22.09 15.09 -5.17
N ALA A 218 -22.81 15.32 -6.26
CA ALA A 218 -22.54 14.68 -7.54
C ALA A 218 -21.18 15.13 -8.09
N THR A 219 -20.46 14.19 -8.71
CA THR A 219 -19.20 14.45 -9.42
C THR A 219 -19.42 14.28 -10.92
N ASN A 220 -18.87 15.21 -11.70
CA ASN A 220 -19.01 15.25 -13.16
C ASN A 220 -17.70 14.86 -13.85
N SER A 221 -17.09 13.75 -13.44
CA SER A 221 -15.80 13.30 -13.96
C SER A 221 -15.83 12.97 -15.47
N SER A 222 -17.01 12.71 -16.04
CA SER A 222 -17.26 12.44 -17.46
C SER A 222 -17.49 13.70 -18.30
N GLY A 223 -17.84 14.83 -17.67
CA GLY A 223 -18.28 16.04 -18.35
C GLY A 223 -19.70 15.95 -18.94
N GLU A 224 -20.47 14.90 -18.65
CA GLU A 224 -21.81 14.69 -19.22
C GLU A 224 -22.94 15.45 -18.49
N LEU A 225 -22.69 15.95 -17.28
CA LEU A 225 -23.69 16.68 -16.50
C LEU A 225 -23.69 18.18 -16.85
N SER A 226 -24.87 18.73 -17.10
CA SER A 226 -25.11 20.17 -17.06
C SER A 226 -25.28 20.67 -15.62
N ASP A 227 -25.23 22.00 -15.41
CA ASP A 227 -25.45 22.59 -14.08
C ASP A 227 -26.82 22.20 -13.48
N ALA A 228 -27.85 22.13 -14.31
CA ALA A 228 -29.19 21.70 -13.91
C ALA A 228 -29.21 20.21 -13.50
N ASP A 229 -28.49 19.36 -14.25
CA ASP A 229 -28.35 17.94 -13.89
C ASP A 229 -27.62 17.77 -12.55
N THR A 230 -26.55 18.53 -12.34
CA THR A 230 -25.79 18.49 -11.08
C THR A 230 -26.65 18.95 -9.90
N GLN A 231 -27.41 20.04 -10.04
CA GLN A 231 -28.32 20.51 -8.99
C GLN A 231 -29.42 19.49 -8.67
N GLN A 232 -29.99 18.87 -9.71
CA GLN A 232 -31.00 17.82 -9.55
C GLN A 232 -30.41 16.59 -8.86
N LEU A 233 -29.24 16.11 -9.27
CA LEU A 233 -28.56 14.99 -8.63
C LEU A 233 -28.23 15.29 -7.17
N ASN A 234 -27.73 16.48 -6.85
CA ASN A 234 -27.45 16.87 -5.47
C ASN A 234 -28.71 16.81 -4.60
N THR A 235 -29.84 17.29 -5.12
CA THR A 235 -31.13 17.22 -4.43
C THR A 235 -31.54 15.77 -4.18
N LEU A 236 -31.47 14.92 -5.22
CA LEU A 236 -31.89 13.52 -5.13
C LEU A 236 -30.96 12.68 -4.24
N LEU A 237 -29.65 12.88 -4.31
CA LEU A 237 -28.66 12.22 -3.46
C LEU A 237 -28.93 12.55 -1.99
N ASN A 238 -29.13 13.83 -1.66
CA ASN A 238 -29.37 14.25 -0.28
C ASN A 238 -30.78 13.90 0.25
N ALA A 239 -31.75 13.64 -0.62
CA ALA A 239 -33.05 13.10 -0.25
C ALA A 239 -32.99 11.61 0.15
N SER A 240 -31.95 10.88 -0.27
CA SER A 240 -31.74 9.48 0.09
C SER A 240 -31.08 9.36 1.47
N SER A 241 -31.89 9.24 2.52
CA SER A 241 -31.40 9.11 3.91
C SER A 241 -30.51 7.88 4.10
N GLY A 242 -30.86 6.74 3.49
CA GLY A 242 -30.07 5.52 3.54
C GLY A 242 -28.69 5.68 2.89
N LEU A 243 -28.64 6.25 1.67
CA LEU A 243 -27.37 6.51 0.98
C LEU A 243 -26.50 7.50 1.76
N LYS A 244 -27.10 8.57 2.29
CA LYS A 244 -26.39 9.57 3.09
C LYS A 244 -25.77 8.97 4.35
N ALA A 245 -26.52 8.14 5.07
CA ALA A 245 -26.01 7.43 6.26
C ALA A 245 -24.90 6.42 5.91
N ALA A 246 -25.06 5.67 4.81
CA ALA A 246 -24.05 4.71 4.35
C ALA A 246 -22.75 5.42 3.91
N ALA A 247 -22.85 6.52 3.18
CA ALA A 247 -21.70 7.32 2.74
C ALA A 247 -20.98 7.97 3.93
N ALA A 248 -21.73 8.46 4.93
CA ALA A 248 -21.15 8.96 6.17
C ALA A 248 -20.36 7.86 6.90
N THR A 249 -20.96 6.69 7.09
CA THR A 249 -20.29 5.54 7.72
C THR A 249 -19.04 5.14 6.94
N TYR A 250 -19.13 5.03 5.61
CA TYR A 250 -18.01 4.71 4.74
C TYR A 250 -16.85 5.71 4.88
N ARG A 251 -17.14 7.01 4.93
CA ARG A 251 -16.12 8.04 5.16
C ARG A 251 -15.39 7.83 6.48
N GLU A 252 -16.14 7.65 7.57
CA GLU A 252 -15.53 7.50 8.89
C GLU A 252 -14.66 6.24 8.98
N THR A 253 -15.12 5.11 8.44
CA THR A 253 -14.34 3.86 8.45
C THR A 253 -13.14 3.90 7.50
N ALA A 254 -13.24 4.61 6.36
CA ALA A 254 -12.12 4.84 5.45
C ALA A 254 -11.01 5.65 6.13
N ILE A 255 -11.38 6.73 6.82
CA ILE A 255 -10.44 7.55 7.60
C ILE A 255 -9.80 6.68 8.70
N ASP A 256 -10.60 5.97 9.50
CA ASP A 256 -10.09 5.11 10.58
C ASP A 256 -9.12 4.02 10.04
N MET A 257 -9.40 3.44 8.86
CA MET A 257 -8.54 2.45 8.19
C MET A 257 -7.22 3.06 7.69
N VAL A 258 -7.27 4.19 7.00
CA VAL A 258 -6.09 4.91 6.49
C VAL A 258 -5.19 5.37 7.65
N ASP A 259 -5.78 5.93 8.69
CA ASP A 259 -5.05 6.37 9.89
C ASP A 259 -4.40 5.18 10.62
N ALA A 260 -5.06 4.00 10.61
CA ALA A 260 -4.55 2.80 11.28
C ALA A 260 -3.40 2.14 10.50
N ASP A 261 -3.26 2.47 9.22
CA ASP A 261 -2.22 1.89 8.38
C ASP A 261 -0.85 2.59 8.56
N SER A 262 0.21 1.94 8.08
CA SER A 262 1.57 2.50 8.06
C SER A 262 1.96 3.04 6.69
N PRO A 263 2.78 4.10 6.61
CA PRO A 263 3.49 4.46 5.39
C PRO A 263 4.38 3.33 4.81
N TRP A 264 4.70 2.31 5.62
CA TRP A 264 5.59 1.20 5.26
C TRP A 264 4.90 -0.15 5.19
N SER A 265 3.58 -0.19 5.39
CA SER A 265 2.81 -1.41 5.14
C SER A 265 2.79 -1.69 3.64
N GLY A 266 2.50 -2.94 3.27
CA GLY A 266 2.34 -3.33 1.86
C GLY A 266 1.28 -2.51 1.12
N SER A 267 0.23 -2.06 1.82
CA SER A 267 -0.87 -1.27 1.25
C SER A 267 -0.56 0.22 1.07
N TYR A 268 0.48 0.74 1.73
CA TYR A 268 0.89 2.16 1.70
C TYR A 268 -0.21 3.20 2.00
N LEU A 269 -1.37 2.79 2.52
CA LEU A 269 -2.48 3.72 2.80
C LEU A 269 -2.05 4.72 3.86
N GLY A 270 -1.20 4.29 4.80
CA GLY A 270 -0.70 5.17 5.85
C GLY A 270 0.19 6.31 5.36
N ARG A 271 0.55 6.35 4.06
CA ARG A 271 1.20 7.52 3.45
C ARG A 271 0.23 8.69 3.25
N TYR A 272 -1.07 8.46 3.19
CA TYR A 272 -2.06 9.48 2.86
C TYR A 272 -2.74 10.01 4.11
N ASN A 273 -2.96 11.32 4.15
CA ASN A 273 -3.73 12.02 5.16
C ASN A 273 -5.17 12.18 4.65
N LEU A 274 -6.07 11.27 5.03
CA LEU A 274 -7.49 11.34 4.67
C LEU A 274 -8.29 11.93 5.82
N THR A 275 -8.97 13.04 5.57
CA THR A 275 -9.74 13.80 6.57
C THR A 275 -11.16 14.04 6.08
N LYS A 276 -12.06 14.55 6.94
CA LYS A 276 -13.43 14.88 6.48
C LYS A 276 -13.42 16.04 5.49
N GLU A 277 -12.46 16.92 5.63
CA GLU A 277 -12.27 18.16 4.89
C GLU A 277 -11.81 17.89 3.46
N ASN A 278 -10.85 16.96 3.28
CA ASN A 278 -10.31 16.61 1.97
C ASN A 278 -10.99 15.39 1.31
N PHE A 279 -11.86 14.66 2.03
CA PHE A 279 -12.50 13.46 1.51
C PHE A 279 -13.19 13.67 0.16
N ALA A 280 -13.96 14.76 0.05
CA ALA A 280 -14.73 15.08 -1.15
C ALA A 280 -13.86 15.33 -2.39
N SER A 281 -12.66 15.88 -2.19
CA SER A 281 -11.67 16.08 -3.26
C SER A 281 -10.89 14.81 -3.58
N SER A 282 -10.69 13.93 -2.59
CA SER A 282 -9.87 12.73 -2.75
C SER A 282 -10.64 11.52 -3.31
N LEU A 283 -11.93 11.39 -3.03
CA LEU A 283 -12.70 10.19 -3.36
C LEU A 283 -14.02 10.49 -4.08
N ASP A 284 -14.20 9.81 -5.21
CA ASP A 284 -15.47 9.59 -5.89
C ASP A 284 -16.01 8.22 -5.50
N LEU A 285 -17.04 8.21 -4.65
CA LEU A 285 -17.69 7.01 -4.14
C LEU A 285 -18.44 6.25 -5.23
N GLY A 286 -18.94 6.94 -6.25
CA GLY A 286 -19.61 6.30 -7.38
C GLY A 286 -18.64 5.49 -8.23
N ALA A 287 -17.39 5.94 -8.33
CA ALA A 287 -16.35 5.28 -9.10
C ALA A 287 -15.88 3.93 -8.50
N LEU A 288 -16.09 3.72 -7.19
CA LEU A 288 -15.77 2.47 -6.50
C LEU A 288 -16.59 1.28 -7.00
N PHE A 289 -17.78 1.54 -7.55
CA PHE A 289 -18.77 0.51 -7.87
C PHE A 289 -19.00 0.33 -9.36
N ILE A 290 -18.06 0.78 -10.20
CA ILE A 290 -18.12 0.50 -11.64
C ILE A 290 -18.00 -1.02 -11.83
N PRO A 291 -19.00 -1.70 -12.45
CA PRO A 291 -19.00 -3.15 -12.56
C PRO A 291 -17.73 -3.67 -13.21
N LYS A 292 -17.05 -4.65 -12.60
CA LYS A 292 -15.79 -5.24 -13.10
C LYS A 292 -16.04 -6.05 -14.39
N THR A 293 -15.06 -6.05 -15.28
CA THR A 293 -15.04 -6.80 -16.55
C THR A 293 -13.75 -7.61 -16.64
N SER A 294 -13.72 -8.69 -17.42
CA SER A 294 -12.53 -9.56 -17.60
C SER A 294 -11.29 -8.80 -18.07
N THR A 295 -11.47 -7.63 -18.70
CA THR A 295 -10.41 -6.66 -18.90
C THR A 295 -10.88 -5.32 -18.34
N PRO A 296 -10.35 -4.88 -17.18
CA PRO A 296 -10.72 -3.60 -16.59
C PRO A 296 -10.33 -2.43 -17.51
N SER A 297 -11.29 -1.56 -17.76
CA SER A 297 -11.12 -0.24 -18.37
C SER A 297 -10.36 0.71 -17.45
N LYS A 298 -9.89 1.82 -18.01
CA LYS A 298 -9.23 2.89 -17.26
C LYS A 298 -10.11 3.44 -16.14
N ASP A 299 -11.41 3.63 -16.39
CA ASP A 299 -12.33 4.15 -15.37
C ASP A 299 -12.47 3.19 -14.18
N GLN A 300 -12.51 1.88 -14.43
CA GLN A 300 -12.58 0.87 -13.36
C GLN A 300 -11.30 0.85 -12.53
N ILE A 301 -10.14 1.06 -13.16
CA ILE A 301 -8.84 1.12 -12.48
C ILE A 301 -8.75 2.42 -11.67
N ASP A 302 -8.98 3.57 -12.30
CA ASP A 302 -8.88 4.88 -11.67
C ASP A 302 -9.92 5.04 -10.54
N GLY A 303 -11.06 4.35 -10.63
CA GLY A 303 -12.11 4.35 -9.61
C GLY A 303 -11.79 3.55 -8.35
N MET A 304 -10.73 2.73 -8.35
CA MET A 304 -10.31 1.98 -7.15
C MET A 304 -9.88 2.92 -6.03
N PHE A 305 -10.22 2.60 -4.78
CA PHE A 305 -9.95 3.43 -3.60
C PHE A 305 -8.50 3.93 -3.52
N PHE A 306 -7.53 3.01 -3.59
CA PHE A 306 -6.11 3.36 -3.53
C PHE A 306 -5.69 4.27 -4.68
N ASN A 307 -6.13 3.98 -5.91
CA ASN A 307 -5.77 4.78 -7.08
C ASN A 307 -6.32 6.21 -6.99
N GLN A 308 -7.53 6.36 -6.43
CA GLN A 308 -8.07 7.69 -6.17
C GLN A 308 -7.22 8.47 -5.15
N LEU A 309 -6.79 7.84 -4.06
CA LEU A 309 -5.86 8.46 -3.11
C LEU A 309 -4.50 8.76 -3.74
N ALA A 310 -3.97 7.88 -4.59
CA ALA A 310 -2.70 8.10 -5.28
C ALA A 310 -2.74 9.30 -6.22
N TYR A 311 -3.88 9.57 -6.86
CA TYR A 311 -4.04 10.69 -7.79
C TYR A 311 -4.53 11.99 -7.14
N LYS A 312 -5.33 11.90 -6.08
CA LYS A 312 -6.08 13.04 -5.50
C LYS A 312 -5.92 13.19 -3.99
N GLY A 313 -5.26 12.25 -3.33
CA GLY A 313 -5.04 12.24 -1.89
C GLY A 313 -3.91 13.18 -1.49
N GLU A 314 -3.98 13.66 -0.26
CA GLU A 314 -2.90 14.40 0.38
C GLU A 314 -1.98 13.44 1.12
N LEU A 315 -0.67 13.71 1.12
CA LEU A 315 0.29 12.89 1.86
C LEU A 315 0.40 13.34 3.31
N HIS A 316 0.73 12.40 4.21
CA HIS A 316 1.12 12.74 5.57
C HIS A 316 2.43 13.52 5.58
N THR A 317 2.46 14.54 6.42
CA THR A 317 3.67 15.22 6.90
C THR A 317 3.85 14.84 8.37
N GLN A 318 5.01 15.17 8.94
CA GLN A 318 5.25 15.02 10.38
C GLN A 318 4.16 15.74 11.21
N GLU A 319 3.73 16.92 10.78
CA GLU A 319 2.70 17.71 11.46
C GLU A 319 1.32 17.04 11.38
N THR A 320 0.91 16.57 10.19
CA THR A 320 -0.42 15.94 10.05
C THR A 320 -0.48 14.59 10.74
N GLU A 321 0.62 13.83 10.77
CA GLU A 321 0.69 12.58 11.55
C GLU A 321 0.60 12.86 13.06
N ALA A 322 1.31 13.88 13.57
CA ALA A 322 1.21 14.28 14.97
C ALA A 322 -0.20 14.74 15.36
N ALA A 323 -0.86 15.51 14.50
CA ALA A 323 -2.23 15.95 14.69
C ALA A 323 -3.22 14.76 14.73
N MET A 324 -3.08 13.81 13.82
CA MET A 324 -3.89 12.58 13.78
C MET A 324 -3.71 11.74 15.05
N LEU A 325 -2.47 11.54 15.53
CA LEU A 325 -2.19 10.80 16.77
C LEU A 325 -2.79 11.49 18.00
N ALA A 326 -2.71 12.83 18.06
CA ALA A 326 -3.34 13.61 19.13
C ALA A 326 -4.87 13.47 19.12
N ALA A 327 -5.49 13.52 17.93
CA ALA A 327 -6.93 13.32 17.78
C ALA A 327 -7.37 11.91 18.23
N ARG A 328 -6.58 10.88 17.91
CA ARG A 328 -6.82 9.50 18.38
C ARG A 328 -6.72 9.37 19.89
N ALA A 329 -5.69 9.95 20.50
CA ALA A 329 -5.53 9.93 21.95
C ALA A 329 -6.72 10.59 22.66
N ALA A 330 -7.20 11.72 22.13
CA ALA A 330 -8.38 12.40 22.66
C ALA A 330 -9.66 11.56 22.51
N LYS A 331 -9.88 10.92 21.35
CA LYS A 331 -11.03 10.03 21.11
C LYS A 331 -11.03 8.84 22.07
N LYS A 332 -9.86 8.24 22.30
CA LYS A 332 -9.68 7.12 23.26
C LYS A 332 -10.01 7.56 24.69
N ALA A 333 -9.49 8.70 25.12
CA ALA A 333 -9.77 9.25 26.45
C ALA A 333 -11.27 9.53 26.66
N ALA A 334 -11.98 9.99 25.62
CA ALA A 334 -13.41 10.24 25.68
C ALA A 334 -14.28 8.96 25.74
N THR A 335 -13.77 7.82 25.29
CA THR A 335 -14.48 6.53 25.37
C THR A 335 -14.20 5.75 26.65
N GLU A 336 -13.17 6.13 27.42
CA GLU A 336 -12.76 5.47 28.66
C GLU A 336 -13.23 6.20 29.94
N GLY A 337 -13.85 7.38 29.81
CA GLY A 337 -14.42 8.19 30.90
C GLY A 337 -15.94 8.17 30.91
#